data_AF-A0A066XGT7-F1
#
_entry.id   AF-A0A066XGT7-F1
#
_cell.length_a   1.000
_cell.length_b   1.000
_cell.length_c   1.000
_cell.angle_alpha   90.00
_cell.angle_beta   90.00
_cell.angle_gamma   90.00
#
_symmetry.space_group_name_H-M   'P 1'
#
loop_
_entity.id
_entity.type
_entity.pdbx_description
1 polymer ?
#
loop_
_entity_poly.entity_id
_entity_poly.type
_entity_poly.pdbx_seq_one_letter_code
_entity_poly.pdbx_strand_id
1 'polypeptide(L)'
;MSLSHKSKRETTGFPTSRMPLPLLPFVFLTHFAQTVTDVLTTETRRTTAHLSKNLDSLRLQVRGPEHSFAPFPRLPAELRLKIWNHALPPRTLLATHAPNPALLSVNHEARCEALRRYTLVRLNTWGDRRIYIDFQRDIIAIIEGKGGGGFPVRGARHVIVVCEEPFQNPGSYLKCRYRAGLDSLTLVLGAKTSCPVPLPNIRELQTPEDLQQKLKYSKEESQRIGMEVRDLAQGWGGTQVRVGEFV
;
A
#
# COMPACT_ATOMS: atom_id res chain seq x y z
N MET A 1 -24.64 -44.53 -12.97
CA MET A 1 -25.22 -45.37 -11.90
C MET A 1 -24.17 -45.62 -10.83
N SER A 2 -24.58 -45.52 -9.55
CA SER A 2 -24.04 -46.20 -8.36
C SER A 2 -22.62 -45.91 -7.82
N LEU A 3 -22.59 -45.09 -6.76
CA LEU A 3 -22.03 -45.29 -5.40
C LEU A 3 -20.61 -45.83 -5.13
N SER A 4 -19.82 -44.97 -4.46
CA SER A 4 -19.21 -45.13 -3.12
C SER A 4 -18.34 -46.36 -2.80
N HIS A 5 -17.08 -46.13 -2.44
CA HIS A 5 -16.37 -46.99 -1.49
C HIS A 5 -15.62 -46.20 -0.41
N LYS A 6 -16.11 -46.40 0.82
CA LYS A 6 -15.57 -45.96 2.10
C LYS A 6 -14.18 -46.57 2.34
N SER A 7 -13.20 -45.76 2.72
CA SER A 7 -11.97 -46.24 3.34
C SER A 7 -12.23 -46.59 4.80
N LYS A 8 -12.02 -47.88 5.11
CA LYS A 8 -11.86 -48.45 6.45
C LYS A 8 -10.90 -47.62 7.30
N ARG A 9 -11.26 -47.37 8.56
CA ARG A 9 -10.27 -47.29 9.64
C ARG A 9 -10.75 -48.20 10.77
N GLU A 10 -9.86 -49.12 11.12
CA GLU A 10 -10.05 -50.21 12.05
C GLU A 10 -10.28 -49.71 13.48
N THR A 11 -11.28 -50.30 14.11
CA THR A 11 -11.47 -50.36 15.56
C THR A 11 -10.50 -51.37 16.15
N THR A 12 -9.45 -50.91 16.82
CA THR A 12 -8.76 -51.67 17.86
C THR A 12 -9.18 -51.09 19.21
N GLY A 13 -9.83 -51.94 20.01
CA GLY A 13 -10.60 -51.57 21.18
C GLY A 13 -9.80 -51.02 22.35
N PHE A 14 -10.52 -50.29 23.21
CA PHE A 14 -10.18 -50.05 24.62
C PHE A 14 -11.48 -50.09 25.44
N PRO A 15 -11.39 -50.48 26.72
CA PRO A 15 -12.45 -51.17 27.43
C PRO A 15 -13.58 -50.24 27.87
N THR A 16 -14.77 -50.83 27.98
CA THR A 16 -15.94 -50.32 28.69
C THR A 16 -15.59 -49.99 30.15
N SER A 17 -15.04 -48.79 30.34
CA SER A 17 -14.97 -48.11 31.62
C SER A 17 -16.22 -47.24 31.74
N ARG A 18 -17.05 -47.55 32.73
CA ARG A 18 -18.23 -46.76 33.14
C ARG A 18 -17.87 -45.27 33.18
N MET A 19 -18.43 -44.49 32.26
CA MET A 19 -18.42 -43.03 32.42
C MET A 19 -19.42 -42.63 33.52
N PRO A 20 -19.02 -41.76 34.46
CA PRO A 20 -19.96 -41.19 35.41
C PRO A 20 -20.88 -40.21 34.66
N LEU A 21 -22.19 -40.35 34.88
CA LEU A 21 -23.21 -39.39 34.49
C LEU A 21 -23.01 -38.10 35.32
N PRO A 22 -22.31 -37.09 34.79
CA PRO A 22 -22.92 -35.75 34.70
C PRO A 22 -22.49 -34.90 33.48
N LEU A 23 -21.81 -35.45 32.46
CA LEU A 23 -21.22 -34.64 31.37
C LEU A 23 -21.95 -34.69 30.01
N LEU A 24 -22.93 -35.60 29.84
CA LEU A 24 -23.81 -35.62 28.67
C LEU A 24 -24.44 -34.25 28.33
N PRO A 25 -25.00 -33.49 29.29
CA PRO A 25 -25.62 -32.21 28.96
C PRO A 25 -24.63 -31.18 28.39
N PHE A 26 -23.36 -31.21 28.79
CA PHE A 26 -22.35 -30.28 28.29
C PHE A 26 -21.90 -30.58 26.85
N VAL A 27 -21.81 -31.85 26.47
CA VAL A 27 -21.50 -32.25 25.09
C VAL A 27 -22.65 -31.88 24.15
N PHE A 28 -23.90 -32.06 24.59
CA PHE A 28 -25.06 -31.61 23.83
C PHE A 28 -25.12 -30.08 23.73
N LEU A 29 -24.81 -29.35 24.81
CA LEU A 29 -24.83 -27.89 24.81
C LEU A 29 -23.77 -27.31 23.86
N THR A 30 -22.57 -27.90 23.83
CA THR A 30 -21.47 -27.46 22.95
C THR A 30 -21.77 -27.75 21.48
N HIS A 31 -22.26 -28.95 21.15
CA HIS A 31 -22.70 -29.25 19.78
C HIS A 31 -23.89 -28.39 19.34
N PHE A 32 -24.84 -28.12 20.23
CA PHE A 32 -25.97 -27.24 19.95
C PHE A 32 -25.51 -25.80 19.72
N ALA A 33 -24.66 -25.25 20.60
CA ALA A 33 -24.10 -23.92 20.43
C ALA A 33 -23.32 -23.79 19.11
N GLN A 34 -22.53 -24.81 18.75
CA GLN A 34 -21.77 -24.82 17.50
C GLN A 34 -22.68 -24.89 16.27
N THR A 35 -23.72 -25.72 16.32
CA THR A 35 -24.72 -25.83 15.24
C THR A 35 -25.51 -24.53 15.07
N VAL A 36 -25.92 -23.90 16.17
CA VAL A 36 -26.61 -22.60 16.14
C VAL A 36 -25.69 -21.51 15.57
N THR A 37 -24.41 -21.52 15.94
CA THR A 37 -23.42 -20.55 15.40
C THR A 37 -23.20 -20.77 13.91
N ASP A 38 -23.11 -22.01 13.44
CA ASP A 38 -22.97 -22.34 12.01
C ASP A 38 -24.22 -21.96 11.21
N VAL A 39 -25.42 -22.17 11.76
CA VAL A 39 -26.67 -21.74 11.12
C VAL A 39 -26.75 -20.21 11.06
N LEU A 40 -26.44 -19.51 12.15
CA LEU A 40 -26.46 -18.05 12.19
C LEU A 40 -25.41 -17.43 11.27
N THR A 41 -24.21 -18.01 11.18
CA THR A 41 -23.14 -17.54 10.28
C THR A 41 -23.46 -17.82 8.82
N THR A 42 -24.07 -18.96 8.50
CA THR A 42 -24.48 -19.28 7.13
C THR A 42 -25.65 -18.42 6.67
N GLU A 43 -26.63 -18.15 7.53
CA GLU A 43 -27.75 -17.24 7.24
C GLU A 43 -27.31 -15.77 7.15
N THR A 44 -26.39 -15.31 8.00
CA THR A 44 -25.78 -13.98 7.84
C THR A 44 -24.96 -13.89 6.55
N ARG A 45 -24.26 -14.94 6.15
CA ARG A 45 -23.53 -14.98 4.87
C ARG A 45 -24.47 -15.01 3.67
N ARG A 46 -25.61 -15.70 3.76
CA ARG A 46 -26.65 -15.72 2.72
C ARG A 46 -27.37 -14.39 2.59
N THR A 47 -27.78 -13.78 3.70
CA THR A 47 -28.47 -12.48 3.70
C THR A 47 -27.55 -11.37 3.20
N THR A 48 -26.29 -11.33 3.62
CA THR A 48 -25.29 -10.37 3.09
C THR A 48 -25.01 -10.58 1.60
N ALA A 49 -24.89 -11.83 1.14
CA ALA A 49 -24.73 -12.12 -0.29
C ALA A 49 -25.99 -11.72 -1.10
N HIS A 50 -27.18 -11.95 -0.57
CA HIS A 50 -28.44 -11.55 -1.21
C HIS A 50 -28.60 -10.03 -1.27
N LEU A 51 -28.28 -9.33 -0.17
CA LEU A 51 -28.23 -7.87 -0.13
C LEU A 51 -27.24 -7.30 -1.14
N SER A 52 -26.04 -7.91 -1.27
CA SER A 52 -25.05 -7.48 -2.27
C SER A 52 -25.57 -7.61 -3.71
N LYS A 53 -26.21 -8.75 -4.03
CA LYS A 53 -26.80 -8.99 -5.35
C LYS A 53 -27.94 -8.02 -5.66
N ASN A 54 -28.76 -7.69 -4.65
CA ASN A 54 -29.84 -6.71 -4.81
C ASN A 54 -29.31 -5.29 -4.95
N LEU A 55 -28.25 -4.91 -4.22
CA LEU A 55 -27.62 -3.60 -4.39
C LEU A 55 -26.96 -3.46 -5.77
N ASP A 56 -26.35 -4.52 -6.30
CA ASP A 56 -25.77 -4.51 -7.64
C ASP A 56 -26.87 -4.45 -8.71
N SER A 57 -27.98 -5.17 -8.52
CA SER A 57 -29.15 -5.12 -9.39
C SER A 57 -29.83 -3.75 -9.37
N LEU A 58 -29.96 -3.13 -8.20
CA LEU A 58 -30.49 -1.77 -8.03
C LEU A 58 -29.55 -0.72 -8.64
N ARG A 59 -28.23 -0.87 -8.50
CA ARG A 59 -27.24 0.00 -9.17
C ARG A 59 -27.31 -0.10 -10.69
N LEU A 60 -27.55 -1.28 -11.23
CA LEU A 60 -27.75 -1.51 -12.67
C LEU A 60 -29.10 -0.97 -13.16
N GLN A 61 -30.15 -1.01 -12.34
CA GLN A 61 -31.45 -0.45 -12.70
C GLN A 61 -31.47 1.09 -12.69
N VAL A 62 -30.72 1.73 -11.79
CA VAL A 62 -30.58 3.21 -11.74
C VAL A 62 -29.72 3.75 -12.89
N ARG A 63 -28.93 2.90 -13.55
CA ARG A 63 -28.07 3.25 -14.69
C ARG A 63 -28.29 2.27 -15.85
N GLY A 64 -29.30 2.54 -16.69
CA GLY A 64 -29.43 1.86 -18.00
C GLY A 64 -28.13 1.88 -18.82
N PRO A 65 -28.03 1.08 -19.90
CA PRO A 65 -26.82 0.99 -20.74
C PRO A 65 -26.33 2.35 -21.28
N GLU A 66 -27.24 3.31 -21.44
CA GLU A 66 -26.99 4.72 -21.78
C GLU A 66 -26.18 5.51 -20.72
N HIS A 67 -26.05 4.98 -19.50
CA HIS A 67 -25.34 5.61 -18.38
C HIS A 67 -23.97 4.97 -18.11
N SER A 68 -23.49 4.10 -19.01
CA SER A 68 -22.10 3.66 -19.02
C SER A 68 -21.23 4.75 -19.63
N PHE A 69 -20.46 5.46 -18.80
CA PHE A 69 -19.42 6.35 -19.30
C PHE A 69 -18.29 5.50 -19.87
N ALA A 70 -18.33 5.26 -21.18
CA ALA A 70 -17.25 4.63 -21.94
C ALA A 70 -16.46 5.73 -22.67
N PRO A 71 -15.50 6.41 -22.02
CA PRO A 71 -14.66 7.38 -22.69
C PRO A 71 -13.97 6.74 -23.89
N PHE A 72 -13.98 7.46 -25.01
CA PHE A 72 -13.40 7.06 -26.29
C PHE A 72 -14.03 5.83 -26.98
N PRO A 73 -15.37 5.70 -27.06
CA PRO A 73 -16.00 4.47 -27.57
C PRO A 73 -15.78 4.26 -29.07
N ARG A 74 -15.43 5.33 -29.80
CA ARG A 74 -15.10 5.31 -31.23
C ARG A 74 -13.64 4.97 -31.52
N LEU A 75 -12.79 4.91 -30.49
CA LEU A 75 -11.38 4.58 -30.67
C LEU A 75 -11.17 3.05 -30.65
N PRO A 76 -10.31 2.53 -31.55
CA PRO A 76 -9.80 1.17 -31.45
C PRO A 76 -9.21 0.88 -30.06
N ALA A 77 -9.24 -0.39 -29.67
CA ALA A 77 -8.79 -0.84 -28.35
C ALA A 77 -7.33 -0.46 -28.07
N GLU A 78 -6.46 -0.52 -29.08
CA GLU A 78 -5.04 -0.19 -28.97
C GLU A 78 -4.82 1.26 -28.56
N LEU A 79 -5.63 2.18 -29.12
CA LEU A 79 -5.54 3.60 -28.78
C LEU A 79 -6.09 3.86 -27.37
N ARG A 80 -7.18 3.19 -26.97
CA ARG A 80 -7.71 3.28 -25.61
C ARG A 80 -6.68 2.81 -24.58
N LEU A 81 -6.01 1.67 -24.83
CA LEU A 81 -4.94 1.16 -23.98
C LEU A 81 -3.76 2.13 -23.88
N LYS A 82 -3.36 2.78 -24.98
CA LYS A 82 -2.34 3.84 -24.93
C LYS A 82 -2.78 5.01 -24.06
N ILE A 83 -4.03 5.46 -24.21
CA ILE A 83 -4.59 6.54 -23.39
C ILE A 83 -4.56 6.17 -21.90
N TRP A 84 -5.00 4.96 -21.54
CA TRP A 84 -4.96 4.49 -20.15
C TRP A 84 -3.54 4.41 -19.60
N ASN A 85 -2.58 3.92 -20.38
CA ASN A 85 -1.18 3.90 -19.96
C ASN A 85 -0.58 5.29 -19.76
N HIS A 86 -0.95 6.26 -20.59
CA HIS A 86 -0.52 7.66 -20.45
C HIS A 86 -1.23 8.39 -19.31
N ALA A 87 -2.47 8.02 -18.99
CA ALA A 87 -3.25 8.59 -17.90
C ALA A 87 -2.81 8.12 -16.49
N LEU A 88 -1.72 7.36 -16.39
CA LEU A 88 -1.08 6.95 -15.14
C LEU A 88 0.26 7.65 -14.95
N PRO A 89 0.26 8.97 -14.64
CA PRO A 89 1.49 9.68 -14.34
C PRO A 89 2.11 9.19 -13.02
N PRO A 90 3.44 9.29 -12.86
CA PRO A 90 4.09 9.16 -11.57
C PRO A 90 3.45 10.11 -10.54
N ARG A 91 3.35 9.66 -9.30
CA ARG A 91 2.73 10.43 -8.21
C ARG A 91 3.51 10.22 -6.91
N THR A 92 3.46 11.22 -6.05
CA THR A 92 4.13 11.16 -4.76
C THR A 92 3.16 10.74 -3.66
N LEU A 93 3.53 9.70 -2.92
CA LEU A 93 2.71 9.13 -1.85
C LEU A 93 3.30 9.45 -0.48
N LEU A 94 2.44 9.96 0.39
CA LEU A 94 2.70 10.17 1.81
C LEU A 94 1.79 9.25 2.62
N ALA A 95 2.21 8.88 3.84
CA ALA A 95 1.38 8.10 4.76
C ALA A 95 0.03 8.77 5.06
N THR A 96 0.02 10.10 5.15
CA THR A 96 -1.19 10.92 5.35
C THR A 96 -1.95 11.16 4.06
N HIS A 97 -1.27 11.20 2.91
CA HIS A 97 -1.88 11.49 1.61
C HIS A 97 -1.41 10.53 0.51
N ALA A 98 -2.25 9.55 0.23
CA ALA A 98 -2.12 8.63 -0.89
C ALA A 98 -3.47 8.59 -1.62
N PRO A 99 -3.70 9.46 -2.62
CA PRO A 99 -4.94 9.47 -3.37
C PRO A 99 -5.12 8.16 -4.14
N ASN A 100 -6.35 7.76 -4.45
CA ASN A 100 -6.59 6.61 -5.32
C ASN A 100 -6.16 6.96 -6.75
N PRO A 101 -5.56 6.02 -7.52
CA PRO A 101 -5.35 6.22 -8.95
C PRO A 101 -6.66 6.57 -9.65
N ALA A 102 -6.67 7.67 -10.40
CA ALA A 102 -7.89 8.20 -11.02
C ALA A 102 -8.59 7.17 -11.93
N LEU A 103 -7.82 6.30 -12.60
CA LEU A 103 -8.35 5.27 -13.47
C LEU A 103 -9.23 4.22 -12.78
N LEU A 104 -9.11 4.03 -11.46
CA LEU A 104 -9.96 3.08 -10.73
C LEU A 104 -11.45 3.46 -10.76
N SER A 105 -11.75 4.74 -10.92
CA SER A 105 -13.11 5.28 -10.93
C SER A 105 -13.68 5.60 -12.31
N VAL A 106 -12.88 5.54 -13.39
CA VAL A 106 -13.31 5.99 -14.73
C VAL A 106 -14.32 5.02 -15.37
N ASN A 107 -13.88 3.81 -15.71
CA ASN A 107 -14.71 2.76 -16.30
C ASN A 107 -14.08 1.39 -16.00
N HIS A 108 -14.71 0.31 -16.49
CA HIS A 108 -14.20 -1.05 -16.27
C HIS A 108 -12.81 -1.27 -16.88
N GLU A 109 -12.60 -0.85 -18.13
CA GLU A 109 -11.33 -1.04 -18.85
C GLU A 109 -10.16 -0.32 -18.18
N ALA A 110 -10.31 0.97 -17.88
CA ALA A 110 -9.32 1.77 -17.18
C ALA A 110 -8.98 1.19 -15.81
N ARG A 111 -9.97 0.66 -15.09
CA ARG A 111 -9.75 -0.03 -13.82
C ARG A 111 -8.94 -1.31 -14.00
N CYS A 112 -9.20 -2.11 -15.03
CA CYS A 112 -8.40 -3.28 -15.34
C CYS A 112 -6.93 -2.90 -15.62
N GLU A 113 -6.69 -1.86 -16.42
CA GLU A 113 -5.32 -1.40 -16.69
C GLU A 113 -4.62 -0.87 -15.43
N ALA A 114 -5.34 -0.12 -14.58
CA ALA A 114 -4.78 0.33 -13.30
C ALA A 114 -4.45 -0.86 -12.38
N LEU A 115 -5.34 -1.84 -12.24
CA LEU A 115 -5.14 -2.99 -11.35
C LEU A 115 -4.06 -3.96 -11.84
N ARG A 116 -3.70 -3.96 -13.14
CA ARG A 116 -2.53 -4.69 -13.64
C ARG A 116 -1.21 -4.14 -13.13
N ARG A 117 -1.20 -2.86 -12.76
CA ARG A 117 0.01 -2.09 -12.47
C ARG A 117 0.17 -1.77 -11.00
N TYR A 118 -0.92 -1.36 -10.35
CA TYR A 118 -0.90 -0.98 -8.94
C TYR A 118 -1.06 -2.20 -8.04
N THR A 119 -0.21 -2.29 -7.02
CA THR A 119 -0.34 -3.25 -5.94
C THR A 119 -1.14 -2.63 -4.79
N LEU A 120 -2.15 -3.33 -4.28
CA LEU A 120 -2.89 -2.90 -3.09
C LEU A 120 -2.08 -3.25 -1.84
N VAL A 121 -1.72 -2.24 -1.04
CA VAL A 121 -0.94 -2.40 0.18
C VAL A 121 -1.75 -1.93 1.38
N ARG A 122 -1.74 -2.74 2.44
CA ARG A 122 -2.33 -2.40 3.73
C ARG A 122 -1.30 -1.66 4.59
N LEU A 123 -1.64 -0.46 5.03
CA LEU A 123 -0.84 0.32 5.96
C LEU A 123 -1.16 -0.11 7.39
N ASN A 124 -0.12 -0.49 8.13
CA ASN A 124 -0.27 -0.93 9.51
C ASN A 124 -0.35 0.24 10.50
N THR A 125 -0.02 1.47 10.08
CA THR A 125 0.26 2.56 11.00
C THR A 125 -0.93 3.42 11.42
N TRP A 126 -2.05 3.47 10.69
CA TRP A 126 -3.22 4.24 11.12
C TRP A 126 -4.50 3.71 10.44
N GLY A 127 -5.23 2.84 11.14
CA GLY A 127 -6.59 2.40 10.81
C GLY A 127 -6.76 1.76 9.43
N ASP A 128 -6.38 0.48 9.28
CA ASP A 128 -6.59 -0.39 8.08
C ASP A 128 -6.67 0.35 6.74
N ARG A 129 -5.74 1.29 6.52
CA ARG A 129 -5.77 2.12 5.31
C ARG A 129 -5.14 1.32 4.21
N ARG A 130 -5.88 1.10 3.13
CA ARG A 130 -5.36 0.44 1.93
C ARG A 130 -5.02 1.48 0.90
N ILE A 131 -3.82 1.39 0.36
CA ILE A 131 -3.33 2.28 -0.68
C ILE A 131 -2.87 1.45 -1.88
N TYR A 132 -3.18 1.92 -3.07
CA TYR A 132 -2.60 1.37 -4.28
C TYR A 132 -1.21 1.98 -4.46
N ILE A 133 -0.22 1.20 -4.91
CA ILE A 133 1.16 1.67 -5.17
C ILE A 133 1.69 1.03 -6.44
N ASP A 134 2.23 1.83 -7.33
CA ASP A 134 3.11 1.36 -8.40
C ASP A 134 4.56 1.56 -7.94
N PHE A 135 5.19 0.48 -7.48
CA PHE A 135 6.56 0.55 -6.95
C PHE A 135 7.62 0.99 -7.97
N GLN A 136 7.34 0.89 -9.27
CA GLN A 136 8.29 1.27 -10.32
C GLN A 136 8.20 2.75 -10.70
N ARG A 137 7.08 3.44 -10.46
CA ARG A 137 6.91 4.85 -10.84
C ARG A 137 6.45 5.77 -9.72
N ASP A 138 5.69 5.27 -8.75
CA ASP A 138 5.28 6.09 -7.62
C ASP A 138 6.50 6.44 -6.76
N ILE A 139 6.52 7.69 -6.30
CA ILE A 139 7.57 8.19 -5.43
C ILE A 139 7.05 8.12 -4.00
N ILE A 140 7.80 7.45 -3.12
CA ILE A 140 7.43 7.33 -1.72
C ILE A 140 8.12 8.43 -0.92
N ALA A 141 7.34 9.31 -0.33
CA ALA A 141 7.84 10.36 0.54
C ALA A 141 7.71 9.98 2.02
N ILE A 142 8.81 10.13 2.75
CA ILE A 142 8.93 9.83 4.17
C ILE A 142 9.30 11.11 4.88
N ILE A 143 8.58 11.44 5.95
CA ILE A 143 8.91 12.59 6.81
C ILE A 143 9.59 12.05 8.06
N GLU A 144 10.80 12.53 8.32
CA GLU A 144 11.55 12.26 9.56
C GLU A 144 10.72 12.65 10.80
N GLY A 145 10.94 11.97 11.93
CA GLY A 145 10.20 12.21 13.18
C GLY A 145 8.74 11.72 13.19
N LYS A 146 8.05 11.73 12.04
CA LYS A 146 6.64 11.32 11.90
C LYS A 146 6.51 9.85 11.48
N GLY A 147 6.82 8.95 12.42
CA GLY A 147 6.23 7.60 12.46
C GLY A 147 6.20 6.81 11.14
N GLY A 148 7.31 6.74 10.40
CA GLY A 148 7.39 5.94 9.16
C GLY A 148 7.33 4.41 9.34
N GLY A 149 6.96 3.91 10.52
CA GLY A 149 7.10 2.50 10.93
C GLY A 149 6.26 1.47 10.15
N GLY A 150 5.40 1.91 9.24
CA GLY A 150 4.55 1.01 8.43
C GLY A 150 4.24 1.52 7.03
N PHE A 151 4.92 2.57 6.56
CA PHE A 151 4.79 2.96 5.15
C PHE A 151 5.62 2.00 4.28
N PRO A 152 5.05 1.44 3.21
CA PRO A 152 5.64 0.33 2.46
C PRO A 152 6.71 0.83 1.51
N VAL A 153 7.89 1.14 2.04
CA VAL A 153 9.04 1.54 1.21
C VAL A 153 9.73 0.31 0.57
N ARG A 154 9.19 -0.92 0.73
CA ARG A 154 9.89 -2.16 0.35
C ARG A 154 9.52 -2.44 -1.10
N GLY A 155 10.53 -2.50 -1.96
CA GLY A 155 10.34 -2.64 -3.41
C GLY A 155 10.13 -1.31 -4.13
N ALA A 156 10.03 -0.18 -3.41
CA ALA A 156 9.97 1.13 -4.04
C ALA A 156 11.28 1.46 -4.74
N ARG A 157 11.20 2.04 -5.94
CA ARG A 157 12.36 2.49 -6.72
C ARG A 157 12.75 3.94 -6.44
N HIS A 158 11.76 4.78 -6.14
CA HIS A 158 11.96 6.21 -5.97
C HIS A 158 11.49 6.65 -4.58
N VAL A 159 12.40 7.21 -3.79
CA VAL A 159 12.13 7.63 -2.41
C VAL A 159 12.55 9.08 -2.19
N ILE A 160 11.70 9.84 -1.51
CA ILE A 160 12.01 11.15 -0.97
C ILE A 160 12.02 11.02 0.56
N VAL A 161 13.06 11.57 1.20
CA VAL A 161 13.12 11.70 2.66
C VAL A 161 13.17 13.17 2.99
N VAL A 162 12.17 13.65 3.72
CA VAL A 162 12.16 15.00 4.29
C VAL A 162 12.85 14.94 5.63
N CYS A 163 14.03 15.56 5.70
CA CYS A 163 14.89 15.58 6.87
C CYS A 163 14.60 16.81 7.73
N GLU A 164 14.44 16.59 9.04
CA GLU A 164 14.32 17.68 10.02
C GLU A 164 15.73 18.19 10.38
N GLU A 165 16.62 17.26 10.72
CA GLU A 165 18.02 17.51 11.06
C GLU A 165 18.89 16.52 10.28
N PRO A 166 19.52 16.95 9.17
CA PRO A 166 20.25 16.05 8.29
C PRO A 166 21.33 15.29 9.05
N PHE A 167 21.16 13.96 9.02
CA PHE A 167 22.10 12.97 9.51
C PHE A 167 22.36 12.89 11.02
N GLN A 168 21.73 13.75 11.82
CA GLN A 168 21.84 13.67 13.28
C GLN A 168 21.04 12.50 13.86
N ASN A 169 19.92 12.15 13.25
CA ASN A 169 19.17 10.96 13.59
C ASN A 169 19.46 9.83 12.58
N PRO A 170 20.36 8.89 12.94
CA PRO A 170 20.69 7.78 12.05
C PRO A 170 19.46 6.95 11.69
N GLY A 171 18.46 6.84 12.56
CA GLY A 171 17.28 6.00 12.36
C GLY A 171 16.39 6.39 11.19
N SER A 172 16.37 7.66 10.78
CA SER A 172 15.45 8.15 9.74
C SER A 172 15.93 7.85 8.32
N TYR A 173 17.23 8.03 8.05
CA TYR A 173 17.84 7.65 6.78
C TYR A 173 18.38 6.21 6.79
N LEU A 174 18.67 5.61 7.97
CA LEU A 174 18.95 4.17 8.07
C LEU A 174 17.78 3.31 7.60
N LYS A 175 16.53 3.76 7.82
CA LYS A 175 15.32 3.11 7.26
C LYS A 175 15.35 3.01 5.73
N CYS A 176 16.14 3.88 5.08
CA CYS A 176 16.42 3.83 3.65
C CYS A 176 17.70 3.02 3.35
N ARG A 177 18.77 3.09 4.19
CA ARG A 177 20.02 2.27 4.06
C ARG A 177 19.80 0.79 3.89
N TYR A 178 18.78 0.21 4.52
CA TYR A 178 18.56 -1.24 4.45
C TYR A 178 17.76 -1.70 3.23
N ARG A 179 17.54 -0.84 2.23
CA ARG A 179 16.68 -1.17 1.08
C ARG A 179 17.47 -1.26 -0.21
N ALA A 180 17.81 -2.49 -0.59
CA ALA A 180 18.34 -2.79 -1.91
C ALA A 180 17.31 -2.48 -3.00
N GLY A 181 17.79 -2.03 -4.16
CA GLY A 181 16.98 -1.86 -5.38
C GLY A 181 16.34 -0.48 -5.56
N LEU A 182 16.80 0.55 -4.84
CA LEU A 182 16.44 1.94 -5.12
C LEU A 182 17.12 2.41 -6.39
N ASP A 183 16.37 3.09 -7.25
CA ASP A 183 16.91 3.75 -8.44
C ASP A 183 17.25 5.21 -8.09
N SER A 184 16.45 5.87 -7.25
CA SER A 184 16.70 7.24 -6.79
C SER A 184 16.29 7.50 -5.35
N LEU A 185 17.11 8.26 -4.63
CA LEU A 185 16.84 8.80 -3.29
C LEU A 185 17.04 10.31 -3.30
N THR A 186 16.03 11.07 -2.88
CA THR A 186 16.14 12.53 -2.71
C THR A 186 15.99 12.90 -1.24
N LEU A 187 17.01 13.54 -0.67
CA LEU A 187 16.99 14.10 0.68
C LEU A 187 16.56 15.56 0.61
N VAL A 188 15.42 15.90 1.21
CA VAL A 188 14.90 17.27 1.26
C VAL A 188 15.25 17.89 2.61
N LEU A 189 15.99 19.00 2.57
CA LEU A 189 16.50 19.70 3.74
C LEU A 189 15.75 21.01 3.99
N GLY A 190 15.79 21.50 5.24
CA GLY A 190 15.21 22.78 5.62
C GLY A 190 13.67 22.82 5.64
N ALA A 191 13.02 21.68 5.45
CA ALA A 191 11.57 21.57 5.47
C ALA A 191 11.02 21.46 6.89
N LYS A 192 9.91 22.14 7.17
CA LYS A 192 9.17 21.92 8.42
C LYS A 192 8.50 20.55 8.42
N THR A 193 8.46 19.91 9.59
CA THR A 193 7.83 18.60 9.84
C THR A 193 6.37 18.53 9.38
N SER A 194 5.67 19.68 9.35
CA SER A 194 4.37 19.87 8.72
C SER A 194 4.54 20.11 7.22
N CYS A 195 4.81 19.05 6.46
CA CYS A 195 4.79 19.17 5.00
C CYS A 195 3.36 19.40 4.49
N PRO A 196 3.13 20.40 3.63
CA PRO A 196 1.86 20.57 2.96
C PRO A 196 1.60 19.41 1.99
N VAL A 197 0.33 19.22 1.69
CA VAL A 197 -0.18 18.19 0.79
C VAL A 197 -0.98 18.90 -0.30
N PRO A 198 -0.65 18.77 -1.60
CA PRO A 198 0.45 17.97 -2.16
C PRO A 198 1.84 18.52 -1.79
N LEU A 199 2.87 17.67 -1.95
CA LEU A 199 4.24 18.08 -1.69
C LEU A 199 4.65 19.21 -2.64
N PRO A 200 5.39 20.23 -2.14
CA PRO A 200 5.95 21.27 -2.99
C PRO A 200 6.94 20.70 -4.00
N ASN A 201 7.28 21.52 -5.00
CA ASN A 201 8.31 21.15 -5.95
C ASN A 201 9.66 21.08 -5.23
N ILE A 202 10.50 20.15 -5.65
CA ILE A 202 11.85 20.00 -5.09
C ILE A 202 12.83 20.63 -6.06
N ARG A 203 13.59 21.62 -5.57
CA ARG A 203 14.77 22.13 -6.27
C ARG A 203 15.99 21.35 -5.80
N GLU A 204 16.74 20.79 -6.74
CA GLU A 204 17.97 20.07 -6.46
C GLU A 204 19.08 21.06 -6.07
N LEU A 205 19.82 20.70 -5.01
CA LEU A 205 20.97 21.43 -4.49
C LEU A 205 22.21 20.58 -4.79
N GLN A 206 22.98 21.00 -5.78
CA GLN A 206 24.09 20.18 -6.31
C GLN A 206 25.39 20.44 -5.56
N THR A 207 25.58 21.65 -5.05
CA THR A 207 26.84 22.06 -4.41
C THR A 207 26.65 22.38 -2.92
N PRO A 208 27.68 22.17 -2.08
CA PRO A 208 27.67 22.65 -0.70
C PRO A 208 27.46 24.16 -0.58
N GLU A 209 27.84 24.93 -1.59
CA GLU A 209 27.62 26.37 -1.67
C GLU A 209 26.12 26.71 -1.81
N ASP A 210 25.36 25.89 -2.55
CA ASP A 210 23.91 26.04 -2.66
C ASP A 210 23.22 25.88 -1.30
N LEU A 211 23.69 24.93 -0.47
CA LEU A 211 23.20 24.73 0.90
C LEU A 211 23.43 25.96 1.77
N GLN A 212 24.62 26.57 1.68
CA GLN A 212 24.94 27.78 2.43
C GLN A 212 24.06 28.96 2.01
N GLN A 213 23.93 29.19 0.69
CA GLN A 213 23.22 30.35 0.18
C GLN A 213 21.70 30.24 0.36
N LYS A 214 21.12 29.04 0.16
CA LYS A 214 19.67 28.84 0.18
C LYS A 214 19.13 28.51 1.56
N LEU A 215 19.78 27.56 2.24
CA LEU A 215 19.30 27.03 3.53
C LEU A 215 19.99 27.68 4.73
N LYS A 216 20.95 28.59 4.51
CA LYS A 216 21.70 29.33 5.56
C LYS A 216 22.50 28.42 6.50
N TYR A 217 22.93 27.25 6.02
CA TYR A 217 23.84 26.39 6.77
C TYR A 217 25.25 27.02 6.86
N SER A 218 25.99 26.67 7.92
CA SER A 218 27.41 27.04 8.01
C SER A 218 28.23 26.31 6.94
N LYS A 219 29.44 26.80 6.67
CA LYS A 219 30.35 26.18 5.72
C LYS A 219 30.76 24.78 6.17
N GLU A 220 31.07 24.62 7.45
CA GLU A 220 31.45 23.33 8.06
C GLU A 220 30.30 22.32 7.92
N GLU A 221 29.08 22.77 8.23
CA GLU A 221 27.89 21.91 8.18
C GLU A 221 27.55 21.49 6.74
N SER A 222 27.65 22.41 5.79
CA SER A 222 27.39 22.12 4.37
C SER A 222 28.43 21.14 3.80
N GLN A 223 29.70 21.27 4.22
CA GLN A 223 30.75 20.32 3.85
C GLN A 223 30.52 18.94 4.47
N ARG A 224 30.11 18.89 5.74
CA ARG A 224 29.75 17.65 6.44
C ARG A 224 28.63 16.91 5.71
N ILE A 225 27.51 17.60 5.44
CA ILE A 225 26.37 17.06 4.67
C ILE A 225 26.83 16.54 3.31
N GLY A 226 27.66 17.30 2.58
CA GLY A 226 28.19 16.89 1.29
C GLY A 226 29.06 15.63 1.34
N MET A 227 29.87 15.44 2.40
CA MET A 227 30.65 14.22 2.60
C MET A 227 29.74 13.02 2.86
N GLU A 228 28.76 13.16 3.75
CA GLU A 228 27.88 12.05 4.12
C GLU A 228 26.99 11.60 2.96
N VAL A 229 26.53 12.53 2.11
CA VAL A 229 25.79 12.19 0.87
C VAL A 229 26.67 11.39 -0.09
N ARG A 230 27.95 11.74 -0.24
CA ARG A 230 28.89 10.99 -1.08
C ARG A 230 29.15 9.60 -0.52
N ASP A 231 29.35 9.49 0.79
CA ASP A 231 29.55 8.20 1.45
C ASP A 231 28.32 7.29 1.30
N LEU A 232 27.12 7.88 1.39
CA LEU A 232 25.87 7.16 1.11
C LEU A 232 25.79 6.69 -0.34
N ALA A 233 26.10 7.55 -1.31
CA ALA A 233 26.10 7.18 -2.73
C ALA A 233 27.09 6.04 -3.02
N GLN A 234 28.30 6.09 -2.44
CA GLN A 234 29.31 5.03 -2.58
C GLN A 234 28.84 3.71 -1.99
N GLY A 235 28.20 3.74 -0.81
CA GLY A 235 27.71 2.53 -0.15
C GLY A 235 26.51 1.86 -0.86
N TRP A 236 25.83 2.56 -1.77
CA TRP A 236 24.57 2.13 -2.37
C TRP A 236 24.67 1.81 -3.88
N GLY A 237 25.90 1.76 -4.41
CA GLY A 237 26.18 1.37 -5.79
C GLY A 237 25.52 2.29 -6.81
N GLY A 238 24.61 1.75 -7.64
CA GLY A 238 23.97 2.48 -8.74
C GLY A 238 22.80 3.40 -8.35
N THR A 239 22.52 3.58 -7.06
CA THR A 239 21.40 4.43 -6.61
C THR A 239 21.76 5.90 -6.81
N GLN A 240 20.89 6.67 -7.47
CA GLN A 240 21.09 8.11 -7.60
C GLN A 240 20.65 8.85 -6.33
N VAL A 241 21.61 9.32 -5.52
CA VAL A 241 21.35 10.10 -4.31
C VAL A 241 21.42 11.59 -4.64
N ARG A 242 20.36 12.34 -4.30
CA ARG A 242 20.22 13.78 -4.53
C ARG A 242 19.87 14.51 -3.25
N VAL A 243 20.22 15.78 -3.18
CA VAL A 243 19.80 16.69 -2.11
C VAL A 243 18.93 17.79 -2.72
N GLY A 244 17.91 18.24 -2.00
CA GLY A 244 17.06 19.32 -2.46
C GLY A 244 16.39 20.09 -1.34
N GLU A 245 15.66 21.13 -1.73
CA GLU A 245 14.76 21.90 -0.86
C GLU A 245 13.38 22.02 -1.50
N PHE A 246 12.37 22.28 -0.68
CA PHE A 246 11.05 22.63 -1.19
C PHE A 246 11.01 24.07 -1.69
N VAL A 247 10.33 24.28 -2.82
CA VAL A 247 10.07 25.59 -3.45
C VAL A 247 8.58 25.79 -3.66
#